data_AF-A0A3D3VZX2-F1
#
_entry.id   AF-A0A3D3VZX2-F1
#
_cell.length_a   1.000
_cell.length_b   1.000
_cell.length_c   1.000
_cell.angle_alpha   90.00
_cell.angle_beta   90.00
_cell.angle_gamma   90.00
#
_symmetry.space_group_name_H-M   'P 1'
#
loop_
_entity.id
_entity.type
_entity.pdbx_description
1 polymer ?
#
loop_
_entity_poly.entity_id
_entity_poly.type
_entity_poly.pdbx_seq_one_letter_code
_entity_poly.pdbx_strand_id
1 'polypeptide(L)'
;MTTTPLQALALLNNDLVFRIAETLADTARRQTGDETVTQVAWIIETTLGRQASEQELQQAAQFIREFGLPAWCRILLNSNEFVYVR
;
A
#
# COMPACT_ATOMS: atom_id res chain seq x y z
N MET A 1 7.09 25.70 -19.11
CA MET A 1 8.14 24.72 -18.77
C MET A 1 8.83 25.16 -17.51
N THR A 2 8.60 24.47 -16.40
CA THR A 2 9.52 24.20 -15.27
C THR A 2 8.75 23.45 -14.19
N THR A 3 8.30 22.24 -14.50
CA THR A 3 7.89 21.26 -13.47
C THR A 3 9.19 20.71 -12.88
N THR A 4 9.67 21.34 -11.82
CA THR A 4 10.78 20.89 -10.98
C THR A 4 10.50 19.44 -10.52
N PRO A 5 11.20 18.42 -11.04
CA PRO A 5 10.93 17.01 -10.73
C PRO A 5 11.11 16.70 -9.23
N LEU A 6 11.93 17.50 -8.55
CA LEU A 6 12.29 17.30 -7.15
C LEU A 6 11.13 17.58 -6.17
N GLN A 7 10.25 18.54 -6.47
CA GLN A 7 9.12 18.86 -5.59
C GLN A 7 7.96 17.88 -5.78
N ALA A 8 7.78 17.34 -7.00
CA ALA A 8 6.82 16.27 -7.25
C ALA A 8 7.19 15.00 -6.45
N LEU A 9 8.48 14.69 -6.33
CA LEU A 9 8.97 13.56 -5.53
C LEU A 9 8.72 13.75 -4.03
N ALA A 10 8.96 14.96 -3.49
CA ALA A 10 8.70 15.28 -2.09
C ALA A 10 7.19 15.31 -1.75
N LEU A 11 6.35 15.76 -2.69
CA LEU A 11 4.88 15.73 -2.56
C LEU A 11 4.32 14.30 -2.71
N LEU A 12 4.94 13.48 -3.56
CA LEU A 12 4.62 12.06 -3.68
C LEU A 12 4.76 11.37 -2.33
N ASN A 13 5.87 11.65 -1.63
CA ASN A 13 6.26 11.00 -0.40
C ASN A 13 5.29 11.18 0.79
N ASN A 14 4.50 12.27 0.84
CA ASN A 14 3.69 12.56 2.04
C ASN A 14 2.19 12.69 1.74
N ASP A 15 1.77 13.71 0.98
CA ASP A 15 0.33 13.98 0.75
C ASP A 15 -0.29 13.06 -0.31
N LEU A 16 0.46 12.72 -1.38
CA LEU A 16 -0.07 11.83 -2.41
C LEU A 16 -0.14 10.38 -1.91
N VAL A 17 0.89 9.89 -1.22
CA VAL A 17 0.89 8.56 -0.60
C VAL A 17 -0.30 8.38 0.35
N PHE A 18 -0.70 9.41 1.09
CA PHE A 18 -1.89 9.34 1.94
C PHE A 18 -3.16 9.11 1.11
N ARG A 19 -3.39 9.93 0.09
CA ARG A 19 -4.56 9.79 -0.81
C ARG A 19 -4.56 8.48 -1.58
N ILE A 20 -3.38 8.03 -2.03
CA ILE A 20 -3.24 6.75 -2.72
C ILE A 20 -3.56 5.62 -1.73
N ALA A 21 -3.02 5.63 -0.52
CA ALA A 21 -3.31 4.60 0.49
C ALA A 21 -4.81 4.52 0.82
N GLU A 22 -5.49 5.65 1.01
CA GLU A 22 -6.94 5.70 1.23
C GLU A 22 -7.72 5.14 0.04
N THR A 23 -7.39 5.60 -1.17
CA THR A 23 -8.04 5.15 -2.42
C THR A 23 -7.82 3.66 -2.65
N LEU A 24 -6.61 3.16 -2.35
CA LEU A 24 -6.27 1.75 -2.51
C LEU A 24 -7.05 0.88 -1.52
N ALA A 25 -7.16 1.33 -0.27
CA ALA A 25 -7.94 0.65 0.77
C ALA A 25 -9.44 0.62 0.43
N ASP A 26 -9.99 1.73 -0.06
CA ASP A 26 -11.39 1.80 -0.53
C ASP A 26 -11.63 0.89 -1.74
N THR A 27 -10.71 0.89 -2.69
CA THR A 27 -10.83 0.04 -3.88
C THR A 27 -10.72 -1.44 -3.52
N ALA A 28 -9.80 -1.80 -2.63
CA ALA A 28 -9.66 -3.16 -2.12
C ALA A 28 -10.96 -3.63 -1.43
N ARG A 29 -11.54 -2.80 -0.56
CA ARG A 29 -12.86 -3.08 0.07
C ARG A 29 -13.95 -3.32 -0.97
N ARG A 30 -14.03 -2.49 -2.01
CA ARG A 30 -15.05 -2.64 -3.07
C ARG A 30 -14.86 -3.91 -3.89
N GLN A 31 -13.61 -4.30 -4.14
CA GLN A 31 -13.30 -5.40 -5.06
C GLN A 31 -13.28 -6.78 -4.37
N THR A 32 -12.94 -6.82 -3.09
CA THR A 32 -12.75 -8.07 -2.34
C THR A 32 -13.72 -8.25 -1.17
N GLY A 33 -14.57 -7.25 -0.88
CA GLY A 33 -15.46 -7.26 0.29
C GLY A 33 -14.72 -6.90 1.58
N ASP A 34 -15.26 -7.30 2.73
CA ASP A 34 -14.72 -6.97 4.07
C ASP A 34 -13.68 -7.97 4.62
N GLU A 35 -13.27 -8.95 3.82
CA GLU A 35 -12.28 -9.93 4.25
C GLU A 35 -10.86 -9.36 4.18
N THR A 36 -10.23 -9.16 5.34
CA THR A 36 -8.90 -8.55 5.46
C THR A 36 -7.83 -9.29 4.66
N VAL A 37 -7.83 -10.62 4.66
CA VAL A 37 -6.81 -11.42 3.95
C VAL A 37 -6.92 -11.21 2.44
N THR A 38 -8.14 -11.20 1.92
CA THR A 38 -8.42 -11.01 0.49
C THR A 38 -8.11 -9.58 0.05
N GLN A 39 -8.41 -8.59 0.89
CA GLN A 39 -8.01 -7.20 0.68
C GLN A 39 -6.49 -7.06 0.59
N VAL A 40 -5.74 -7.64 1.53
CA VAL A 40 -4.27 -7.61 1.56
C VAL A 40 -3.68 -8.27 0.32
N ALA A 41 -4.18 -9.45 -0.05
CA ALA A 41 -3.71 -10.18 -1.22
C ALA A 41 -3.89 -9.34 -2.50
N TRP A 42 -5.07 -8.75 -2.68
CA TRP A 42 -5.38 -7.89 -3.82
C TRP A 42 -4.53 -6.62 -3.85
N ILE A 43 -4.31 -6.00 -2.69
CA ILE A 43 -3.46 -4.82 -2.57
C ILE A 43 -2.01 -5.17 -2.95
N ILE A 44 -1.45 -6.26 -2.42
CA ILE A 44 -0.08 -6.69 -2.78
C ILE A 44 0.01 -6.98 -4.28
N GLU A 45 -0.94 -7.71 -4.85
CA GLU A 45 -0.94 -8.05 -6.27
C GLU A 45 -1.01 -6.79 -7.15
N THR A 46 -1.89 -5.85 -6.80
CA THR A 46 -2.08 -4.62 -7.56
C THR A 46 -0.90 -3.65 -7.43
N THR A 47 -0.25 -3.60 -6.25
CA THR A 47 0.82 -2.61 -5.97
C THR A 47 2.21 -3.15 -6.30
N LEU A 48 2.45 -4.45 -6.06
CA LEU A 48 3.76 -5.10 -6.27
C LEU A 48 3.79 -5.97 -7.54
N GLY A 49 2.65 -6.19 -8.21
CA GLY A 49 2.58 -7.00 -9.43
C GLY A 49 2.91 -8.48 -9.22
N ARG A 50 2.84 -8.97 -7.98
CA ARG A 50 3.13 -10.37 -7.60
C ARG A 50 2.09 -10.88 -6.62
N GLN A 51 1.89 -12.19 -6.57
CA GLN A 51 1.06 -12.79 -5.53
C GLN A 51 1.69 -12.56 -4.14
N ALA A 52 0.82 -12.25 -3.17
CA ALA A 52 1.21 -12.18 -1.78
C ALA A 52 1.67 -13.54 -1.26
N SER A 53 2.79 -13.56 -0.55
CA SER A 53 3.25 -14.76 0.13
C SER A 53 2.42 -15.00 1.41
N GLU A 54 2.26 -16.25 1.83
CA GLU A 54 1.53 -16.58 3.07
C GLU A 54 2.08 -15.84 4.30
N GLN A 55 3.41 -15.68 4.40
CA GLN A 55 4.04 -14.91 5.46
C GLN A 55 3.68 -13.42 5.42
N GLU A 56 3.60 -12.83 4.23
CA GLU A 56 3.21 -11.41 4.05
C GLU A 56 1.74 -11.21 4.44
N LEU A 57 0.87 -12.14 4.03
CA LEU A 57 -0.55 -12.13 4.41
C LEU A 57 -0.73 -12.22 5.94
N GLN A 58 0.01 -13.09 6.61
CA GLN A 58 -0.08 -13.22 8.06
C GLN A 58 0.43 -11.99 8.81
N GLN A 59 1.58 -11.45 8.40
CA GLN A 59 2.15 -10.23 8.98
C GLN A 59 1.22 -9.02 8.76
N ALA A 60 0.69 -8.88 7.55
CA ALA A 60 -0.27 -7.84 7.21
C ALA A 60 -1.56 -7.97 8.03
N ALA A 61 -2.14 -9.18 8.12
CA ALA A 61 -3.35 -9.40 8.91
C ALA A 61 -3.14 -9.12 10.40
N GLN A 62 -1.98 -9.46 10.96
CA GLN A 62 -1.63 -9.10 12.34
C GLN A 62 -1.52 -7.59 12.52
N PHE A 63 -0.80 -6.90 11.63
CA PHE A 63 -0.62 -5.46 11.69
C PHE A 63 -1.95 -4.70 11.51
N ILE A 64 -2.80 -5.14 10.58
CA ILE A 64 -4.10 -4.51 10.31
C ILE A 64 -5.04 -4.64 11.51
N ARG A 65 -4.99 -5.76 12.24
CA ARG A 65 -5.76 -5.91 13.49
C ARG A 65 -5.34 -4.91 14.57
N GLU A 66 -4.07 -4.52 14.59
CA GLU A 66 -3.51 -3.64 15.62
C GLU A 66 -3.57 -2.15 15.24
N PHE A 67 -3.31 -1.81 13.97
CA PHE A 67 -3.15 -0.44 13.48
C PHE A 67 -4.11 -0.05 12.34
N GLY A 68 -4.83 -1.00 11.77
CA GLY A 68 -5.79 -0.78 10.67
C GLY A 68 -5.19 -0.87 9.27
N LEU A 69 -6.10 -1.02 8.28
CA LEU A 69 -5.76 -1.15 6.85
C LEU A 69 -5.03 0.08 6.28
N PRO A 70 -5.42 1.34 6.59
CA PRO A 70 -4.76 2.52 6.03
C PRO A 70 -3.28 2.65 6.45
N ALA A 71 -2.97 2.30 7.71
CA ALA A 71 -1.61 2.33 8.23
C ALA A 71 -0.73 1.30 7.52
N TRP A 72 -1.28 0.11 7.24
CA TRP A 72 -0.59 -0.93 6.49
C TRP A 72 -0.34 -0.54 5.03
N CYS A 73 -1.33 0.02 4.32
CA CYS A 73 -1.16 0.53 2.95
C CYS A 73 -0.03 1.58 2.88
N ARG A 74 0.11 2.42 3.91
CA ARG A 74 1.19 3.40 3.99
C ARG A 74 2.56 2.72 4.12
N ILE A 75 2.69 1.70 4.97
CA ILE A 75 3.94 0.92 5.06
C ILE A 75 4.25 0.30 3.72
N LEU A 76 3.28 -0.35 3.06
CA LEU A 76 3.48 -0.99 1.76
C LEU A 76 3.98 0.00 0.69
N LEU A 77 3.36 1.17 0.60
CA LEU A 77 3.74 2.22 -0.36
C LEU A 77 5.13 2.80 -0.04
N ASN A 78 5.45 3.03 1.24
CA ASN A 78 6.77 3.52 1.67
C ASN A 78 7.84 2.44 1.51
N SER A 79 7.51 1.17 1.70
CA SER A 79 8.40 0.05 1.46
C SER A 79 8.72 -0.08 -0.04
N ASN A 80 7.82 0.27 -0.95
CA ASN A 80 8.11 0.26 -2.38
C ASN A 80 9.24 1.24 -2.77
N GLU A 81 9.38 2.38 -2.07
CA GLU A 81 10.43 3.37 -2.33
C GLU A 81 11.85 2.89 -1.94
N PHE A 82 11.98 1.78 -1.20
CA PHE A 82 13.26 1.27 -0.70
C PHE A 82 13.51 -0.24 -0.88
N VAL A 83 12.51 -1.03 -1.29
CA VAL A 83 12.64 -2.51 -1.38
C VAL A 83 13.40 -3.01 -2.62
N TYR A 84 13.87 -2.10 -3.49
CA TYR A 84 14.80 -2.44 -4.58
C TYR A 84 16.24 -1.98 -4.34
N VAL A 85 16.78 -2.21 -3.15
CA VAL A 85 18.23 -2.29 -2.97
C VAL A 85 18.56 -3.68 -2.43
N ARG A 86 19.07 -4.53 -3.33
CA ARG A 86 19.71 -5.80 -3.00
C ARG A 86 20.94 -5.59 -2.12
#